data_AF-A0A150MIR9-F1
#
_entry.id   AF-A0A150MIR9-F1
#
_cell.length_a   1.000
_cell.length_b   1.000
_cell.length_c   1.000
_cell.angle_alpha   90.00
_cell.angle_beta   90.00
_cell.angle_gamma   90.00
#
_symmetry.space_group_name_H-M   'P 1'
#
loop_
_entity.id
_entity.type
_entity.pdbx_description
1 polymer ?
#
loop_
_entity_poly.entity_id
_entity_poly.type
_entity_poly.pdbx_seq_one_letter_code
_entity_poly.pdbx_strand_id
1 'polypeptide(L)' 'MPWREYIRRDNPVAAALLSKMGYNESERVVVKKEFLRMLVRLELDEAKQRLLFGFFETYLRLSEQEELELRVASKVL' A
#
# COMPACT_ATOMS: atom_id res chain seq x y z
N MET A 1 7.42 10.43 -10.94
CA MET A 1 6.00 10.25 -11.31
C MET A 1 5.19 10.09 -10.03
N PRO A 2 4.03 10.76 -9.88
CA PRO A 2 3.25 10.71 -8.64
C PRO A 2 2.52 9.37 -8.49
N TRP A 3 2.82 8.62 -7.43
CA TRP A 3 2.20 7.33 -7.09
C TRP A 3 0.65 7.37 -7.03
N ARG A 4 0.09 8.56 -6.76
CA ARG A 4 -1.35 8.83 -6.66
C ARG A 4 -2.15 8.50 -7.91
N GLU A 5 -1.55 8.56 -9.10
CA GLU A 5 -2.23 8.21 -10.36
C GLU A 5 -2.40 6.71 -10.53
N TYR A 6 -1.51 5.91 -9.94
CA TYR A 6 -1.46 4.46 -10.09
C TYR A 6 -2.40 3.76 -9.12
N ILE A 7 -2.54 4.28 -7.91
CA ILE A 7 -3.38 3.66 -6.87
C ILE A 7 -4.88 3.74 -7.16
N ARG A 8 -5.27 4.61 -8.09
CA ARG A 8 -6.64 4.74 -8.60
C ARG A 8 -6.96 3.75 -9.70
N ARG A 9 -5.95 3.08 -10.27
CA ARG A 9 -6.14 2.03 -11.27
C ARG A 9 -6.04 0.70 -10.53
N ASP A 10 -7.09 -0.10 -10.54
CA ASP A 10 -7.09 -1.44 -9.95
C ASP A 10 -6.24 -2.39 -10.80
N ASN A 11 -4.92 -2.19 -10.75
CA ASN A 11 -3.93 -2.92 -11.51
C ASN A 11 -2.90 -3.56 -10.55
N PRO A 12 -2.84 -4.90 -10.45
CA PRO A 12 -1.92 -5.59 -9.53
C PRO A 12 -0.44 -5.33 -9.84
N VAL A 13 -0.09 -4.98 -11.08
CA VAL A 13 1.28 -4.56 -11.45
C VAL A 13 1.59 -3.18 -10.86
N ALA A 14 0.61 -2.28 -10.86
CA ALA A 14 0.75 -0.97 -10.19
C ALA A 14 0.92 -1.15 -8.68
N ALA A 15 0.20 -2.10 -8.06
CA ALA A 15 0.33 -2.45 -6.65
C ALA A 15 1.76 -2.82 -6.25
N ALA A 16 2.43 -3.63 -7.05
CA ALA A 16 3.81 -3.99 -6.83
C ALA A 16 4.75 -2.77 -6.98
N LEU A 17 4.54 -1.92 -7.98
CA LEU A 17 5.46 -0.83 -8.31
C LEU A 17 5.33 0.42 -7.42
N LEU A 18 4.22 0.60 -6.71
CA LEU A 18 3.98 1.74 -5.81
C LEU A 18 5.10 1.96 -4.80
N SER A 19 5.67 0.88 -4.30
CA SER A 19 6.70 0.92 -3.28
C SER A 19 8.05 1.49 -3.76
N LYS A 20 8.23 1.63 -5.08
CA LYS A 20 9.35 2.31 -5.75
C LYS A 20 9.01 3.70 -6.31
N MET A 21 7.75 4.15 -6.23
CA MET A 21 7.27 5.36 -6.88
C MET A 21 7.33 6.59 -5.97
N GLY A 22 8.53 7.14 -5.76
CA GLY A 22 8.78 8.55 -5.41
C GLY A 22 7.86 9.23 -4.37
N TYR A 23 7.40 8.51 -3.35
CA TYR A 23 6.74 9.11 -2.18
C TYR A 23 7.81 9.68 -1.24
N ASN A 24 7.47 10.76 -0.55
CA ASN A 24 8.34 11.28 0.52
C ASN A 24 8.03 10.59 1.86
N GLU A 25 8.86 10.83 2.87
CA GLU A 25 8.70 10.17 4.18
C GLU A 25 7.34 10.46 4.83
N SER A 26 6.80 11.67 4.68
CA SER A 26 5.50 12.03 5.24
C SER A 26 4.32 11.31 4.57
N GLU A 27 4.50 10.74 3.37
CA GLU A 27 3.44 10.07 2.63
C GLU A 27 3.39 8.55 2.88
N ARG A 28 4.38 7.98 3.57
CA ARG A 28 4.55 6.53 3.75
C ARG A 28 3.30 5.84 4.31
N VAL A 29 2.72 6.39 5.38
CA VAL A 29 1.49 5.86 6.00
C VAL A 29 0.32 5.90 5.01
N VAL A 30 0.18 6.99 4.27
CA VAL A 30 -0.89 7.16 3.27
C VAL A 30 -0.73 6.16 2.13
N VAL A 31 0.50 5.95 1.64
CA VAL A 31 0.79 4.98 0.57
C VAL A 31 0.42 3.57 1.00
N LYS A 32 0.81 3.14 2.21
CA LYS A 32 0.46 1.80 2.73
C LYS A 32 -1.05 1.64 2.89
N LYS A 33 -1.75 2.66 3.40
CA LYS A 33 -3.22 2.65 3.53
C LYS A 33 -3.92 2.46 2.19
N GLU A 34 -3.52 3.23 1.19
CA GLU A 34 -4.10 3.15 -0.15
C GLU A 34 -3.78 1.83 -0.86
N PHE A 35 -2.58 1.28 -0.63
CA PHE A 35 -2.21 -0.05 -1.13
C PHE A 35 -3.11 -1.15 -0.54
N LEU A 36 -3.33 -1.12 0.79
CA LEU A 36 -4.23 -2.06 1.46
C LEU A 36 -5.67 -1.96 0.92
N ARG A 37 -6.17 -0.74 0.69
CA ARG A 37 -7.48 -0.52 0.06
C ARG A 37 -7.55 -1.13 -1.34
N MET A 38 -6.51 -0.96 -2.15
CA MET A 38 -6.47 -1.55 -3.48
C MET A 38 -6.45 -3.08 -3.43
N LEU A 39 -5.73 -3.70 -2.48
CA LEU A 39 -5.75 -5.16 -2.32
C LEU A 39 -7.15 -5.70 -2.02
N VAL A 40 -7.95 -4.95 -1.24
CA VAL A 40 -9.35 -5.30 -0.97
C VAL A 40 -10.20 -5.18 -2.24
N ARG A 41 -10.03 -4.13 -3.05
CA ARG A 41 -10.79 -3.92 -4.30
C ARG A 41 -10.44 -4.91 -5.41
N LEU A 42 -9.23 -5.44 -5.43
CA LEU A 42 -8.77 -6.34 -6.50
C LEU A 42 -9.35 -7.76 -6.40
N GLU A 43 -10.01 -8.11 -5.29
CA GLU A 43 -10.70 -9.41 -5.07
C GLU A 43 -9.85 -10.64 -5.47
N LEU A 44 -8.54 -10.56 -5.23
CA LEU A 44 -7.59 -11.63 -5.57
C LEU A 44 -7.69 -12.81 -4.60
N ASP A 45 -7.26 -13.98 -5.06
CA ASP A 45 -7.05 -15.12 -4.18
C ASP A 45 -5.96 -14.84 -3.11
N GLU A 46 -6.04 -15.58 -2.02
CA GLU A 46 -5.19 -15.38 -0.83
C GLU A 46 -3.69 -15.53 -1.14
N ALA A 47 -3.33 -16.38 -2.10
CA ALA A 47 -1.94 -16.57 -2.49
C ALA A 47 -1.38 -15.34 -3.22
N LYS A 48 -2.15 -14.78 -4.16
CA LYS A 48 -1.80 -13.54 -4.87
C LYS A 48 -1.78 -12.34 -3.93
N GLN A 49 -2.74 -12.24 -3.00
CA GLN A 49 -2.73 -11.18 -1.99
C GLN A 49 -1.49 -11.25 -1.11
N ARG A 50 -1.14 -12.43 -0.60
CA ARG A 50 0.09 -12.64 0.20
C ARG A 50 1.36 -12.28 -0.57
N LEU A 51 1.44 -12.67 -1.84
CA LEU A 51 2.58 -12.36 -2.69
C LEU A 51 2.75 -10.84 -2.87
N LEU A 52 1.67 -10.13 -3.22
CA LEU A 52 1.70 -8.68 -3.42
C LEU A 52 2.02 -7.94 -2.12
N PHE A 53 1.43 -8.38 -1.01
CA PHE A 53 1.71 -7.82 0.31
C PHE A 53 3.19 -8.00 0.70
N GLY A 54 3.73 -9.22 0.57
CA GLY A 54 5.15 -9.49 0.88
C GLY A 54 6.11 -8.69 -0.01
N PHE A 55 5.79 -8.54 -1.30
CA PHE A 55 6.55 -7.69 -2.19
C PHE A 55 6.53 -6.22 -1.73
N PHE A 56 5.35 -5.69 -1.41
CA PHE A 56 5.20 -4.31 -0.94
C PHE A 56 5.98 -4.03 0.35
N GLU A 57 5.89 -4.91 1.34
CA GLU A 57 6.62 -4.81 2.63
C GLU A 57 8.14 -4.80 2.45
N THR A 58 8.67 -5.44 1.40
CA THR A 58 10.12 -5.46 1.12
C THR A 58 10.66 -4.06 0.82
N TYR A 59 9.81 -3.17 0.34
CA TYR A 59 10.19 -1.82 -0.10
C TYR A 59 9.65 -0.71 0.81
N LEU A 60 8.46 -0.89 1.38
CA LEU A 60 7.88 0.05 2.33
C LEU A 60 7.53 -0.65 3.64
N ARG A 61 8.53 -0.69 4.54
CA ARG A 61 8.35 -1.10 5.93
C ARG A 61 8.19 0.12 6.81
N LEU A 62 7.00 0.29 7.40
CA LEU A 62 6.75 1.36 8.35
C LEU A 62 7.46 1.10 9.69
N SER A 63 7.84 2.17 10.37
CA SER A 63 8.26 2.16 11.77
C SER A 63 7.07 1.87 12.69
N GLU A 64 7.33 1.52 13.95
CA GLU A 64 6.26 1.25 14.93
C GLU A 64 5.31 2.45 15.10
N GLN A 65 5.84 3.67 15.04
CA GLN A 65 5.05 4.89 15.13
C GLN A 65 4.14 5.08 13.91
N GLU A 66 4.68 4.87 12.71
CA GLU A 66 3.91 4.92 11.46
C GLU A 66 2.85 3.81 11.39
N GLU A 67 3.13 2.61 11.91
CA GLU A 67 2.14 1.52 12.02
C GLU A 67 1.02 1.86 13.01
N LEU A 68 1.36 2.53 14.13
CA LEU A 68 0.36 3.02 15.07
C LEU A 68 -0.52 4.09 14.42
N GLU A 69 0.09 5.04 13.69
CA GLU A 69 -0.63 6.05 12.93
C GLU A 69 -1.57 5.41 11.91
N LEU A 70 -1.10 4.43 11.14
CA LEU A 70 -1.90 3.68 10.18
C LEU A 70 -3.11 3.02 10.85
N ARG A 71 -2.91 2.36 11.99
CA ARG A 71 -3.99 1.71 12.76
C ARG A 71 -5.03 2.71 13.25
N VAL A 72 -4.61 3.85 13.80
CA VAL A 72 -5.52 4.90 14.27
C VAL A 72 -6.29 5.49 13.10
N ALA A 73 -5.62 5.78 11.99
CA ALA A 73 -6.22 6.35 10.78
C ALA A 73 -7.11 5.36 10.00
N SER A 74 -7.04 4.05 10.31
CA SER A 74 -7.81 3.00 9.63
C SER A 74 -9.01 2.49 10.43
N LYS A 75 -9.20 2.93 11.69
CA LYS A 75 -10.34 2.56 12.57
C LYS A 75 -11.71 3.13 12.15
N VAL A 76 -11.87 3.61 10.91
CA VAL A 76 -13.13 4.19 10.38
C VAL A 76 -13.64 3.39 9.19
N LEU A 77 -13.46 2.07 9.21
CA LEU A 77 -14.09 1.13 8.29
C LEU A 77 -14.90 0.11 9.08
#